data_AF-A0A660TQE2-F1
#
_entry.id   AF-A0A660TQE2-F1
#
_cell.length_a   1.000
_cell.length_b   1.000
_cell.length_c   1.000
_cell.angle_alpha   90.00
_cell.angle_beta   90.00
_cell.angle_gamma   90.00
#
_symmetry.space_group_name_H-M   'P 1'
#
loop_
_entity.id
_entity.type
_entity.pdbx_description
1 polymer ?
#
loop_
_entity_poly.entity_id
_entity_poly.type
_entity_poly.pdbx_seq_one_letter_code
_entity_poly.pdbx_strand_id
1 'polypeptide(L)'
;MKKNILVISILIIFNILIYKANAQTLDGTIDNYPYFQTAVKLYSNGYYTEARMLLLTMFYTNGISQPFNIYSRFLVAMSYAKESKIPRAIRNLENLKKDIETEMRTGENFNKYYKIFCEVNYQIAKLYFFEKKIDSFIEAKEYFDSECLFLNKTMKDELNLLEIASLIYEMRWKDALDNLNYQKFSNRQLKNYISSRLVEIQNHRDKSPLFGGILSIIPGLGHIYAGRFNDGLRSFLFNIAFSGLTAYTAIKKEYIFTSIFGLIELVLYTSNIYGGIDAVNQANALYYTKNRDDILKKIPISRIHIISVRKEIGL
;
A
#
# COMPACT_ATOMS: atom_id res chain seq x y z
N MET A 1 -40.10 -11.98 2.15
CA MET A 1 -38.92 -11.23 2.68
C MET A 1 -39.22 -10.35 3.90
N LYS A 2 -40.25 -9.48 3.91
CA LYS A 2 -40.52 -8.56 5.04
C LYS A 2 -40.82 -9.24 6.40
N LYS A 3 -41.47 -10.41 6.42
CA LYS A 3 -41.76 -11.15 7.67
C LYS A 3 -40.52 -11.71 8.37
N ASN A 4 -39.48 -12.13 7.62
CA ASN A 4 -38.27 -12.70 8.22
C ASN A 4 -37.38 -11.63 8.87
N ILE A 5 -37.38 -10.41 8.33
CA ILE A 5 -36.63 -9.27 8.90
C ILE A 5 -37.25 -8.88 10.25
N LEU A 6 -38.57 -8.87 10.36
CA LEU A 6 -39.27 -8.52 11.61
C LEU A 6 -38.96 -9.51 12.74
N VAL A 7 -38.94 -10.81 12.43
CA VAL A 7 -38.65 -11.87 13.42
C VAL A 7 -37.20 -11.79 13.91
N ILE A 8 -36.25 -11.52 13.00
CA ILE A 8 -34.84 -11.32 13.37
C ILE A 8 -34.69 -10.07 14.25
N SER A 9 -35.34 -8.96 13.92
CA SER A 9 -35.32 -7.74 14.73
C SER A 9 -35.91 -7.94 16.13
N ILE A 10 -37.01 -8.69 16.25
CA ILE A 10 -37.64 -8.99 17.54
C ILE A 10 -36.75 -9.91 18.39
N LEU A 11 -36.12 -10.93 17.79
CA LEU A 11 -35.17 -11.81 18.47
C LEU A 11 -33.94 -11.04 18.96
N ILE A 12 -33.45 -10.07 18.19
CA ILE A 12 -32.34 -9.21 18.61
C ILE A 12 -32.76 -8.33 19.80
N ILE A 13 -33.92 -7.69 19.72
CA ILE A 13 -34.43 -6.82 20.79
C ILE A 13 -34.70 -7.60 22.08
N PHE A 14 -35.31 -8.78 21.99
CA PHE A 14 -35.62 -9.63 23.14
C PHE A 14 -34.35 -10.15 23.82
N ASN A 15 -33.33 -10.52 23.04
CA ASN A 15 -32.02 -10.92 23.57
C ASN A 15 -31.27 -9.74 24.23
N ILE A 16 -31.41 -8.52 23.71
CA ILE A 16 -30.85 -7.30 24.33
C ILE A 16 -31.49 -7.05 25.70
N LEU A 17 -32.80 -7.24 25.85
CA LEU A 17 -33.50 -7.04 27.12
C LEU A 17 -33.12 -8.07 28.19
N ILE A 18 -33.01 -9.34 27.82
CA ILE A 18 -32.54 -10.40 28.74
C ILE A 18 -31.09 -10.14 29.17
N TYR A 19 -30.24 -9.68 28.26
CA TYR A 19 -28.86 -9.36 28.56
C TYR A 19 -28.73 -8.18 29.54
N LYS A 20 -29.56 -7.14 29.38
CA LYS A 20 -29.57 -5.98 30.29
C LYS A 20 -29.94 -6.37 31.73
N ALA A 21 -30.77 -7.40 31.89
CA ALA A 21 -31.12 -7.96 33.20
C ALA A 21 -29.98 -8.77 33.84
N ASN A 22 -29.14 -9.44 33.04
CA ASN A 22 -28.03 -10.27 33.53
C ASN A 22 -26.68 -9.53 33.64
N ALA A 23 -26.55 -8.32 33.08
CA ALA A 23 -25.30 -7.57 33.10
C ALA A 23 -24.90 -7.02 34.49
N GLN A 24 -25.81 -6.99 35.47
CA GLN A 24 -25.54 -6.50 36.82
C GLN A 24 -24.71 -7.48 37.69
N THR A 25 -24.49 -8.72 37.25
CA THR A 25 -23.83 -9.77 38.05
C THR A 25 -22.49 -10.26 37.49
N LEU A 26 -22.05 -9.75 36.34
CA LEU A 26 -20.82 -10.19 35.69
C LEU A 26 -19.63 -9.36 36.19
N ASP A 27 -18.71 -10.02 36.91
CA ASP A 27 -17.33 -9.57 37.09
C ASP A 27 -16.79 -9.17 35.70
N GLY A 28 -16.32 -7.93 35.56
CA GLY A 28 -16.00 -7.24 34.29
C GLY A 28 -14.84 -7.82 33.46
N THR A 29 -14.58 -9.12 33.58
CA THR A 29 -13.70 -9.90 32.71
C THR A 29 -14.37 -10.19 31.37
N ILE A 30 -13.59 -10.15 30.29
CA ILE A 30 -14.06 -10.25 28.90
C ILE A 30 -14.71 -11.63 28.61
N ASP A 31 -14.31 -12.66 29.35
CA ASP A 31 -14.78 -14.04 29.20
C ASP A 31 -16.27 -14.21 29.55
N ASN A 32 -16.81 -13.28 30.33
CA ASN A 32 -18.19 -13.29 30.80
C ASN A 32 -19.22 -12.75 29.79
N TYR A 33 -18.79 -12.44 28.55
CA TYR A 33 -19.66 -11.82 27.54
C TYR A 33 -19.85 -12.72 26.30
N PRO A 34 -20.87 -13.61 26.28
CA PRO A 34 -21.09 -14.59 25.21
C PRO A 34 -21.21 -13.95 23.82
N TYR A 35 -21.83 -12.77 23.73
CA TYR A 35 -21.97 -12.05 22.46
C TYR A 35 -20.64 -11.49 21.93
N PHE A 36 -19.72 -11.08 22.82
CA PHE A 36 -18.39 -10.66 22.39
C PHE A 36 -17.61 -11.84 21.81
N GLN A 37 -17.57 -12.95 22.55
CA GLN A 37 -16.87 -14.16 22.12
C GLN A 37 -17.44 -14.69 20.81
N THR A 38 -18.76 -14.60 20.63
CA THR A 38 -19.41 -14.91 19.35
C THR A 38 -18.94 -13.98 18.24
N ALA A 39 -18.87 -12.67 18.48
CA ALA A 39 -18.38 -11.70 17.51
C ALA A 39 -16.90 -11.91 17.15
N VAL A 40 -16.05 -12.20 18.14
CA VAL A 40 -14.64 -12.55 17.96
C VAL A 40 -14.50 -13.81 17.10
N LYS A 41 -15.30 -14.85 17.37
CA LYS A 41 -15.33 -16.07 16.56
C LYS A 41 -15.75 -15.79 15.12
N LEU A 42 -16.81 -14.99 14.91
CA LEU A 42 -17.23 -14.55 13.58
C LEU A 42 -16.10 -13.79 12.86
N TYR A 43 -15.42 -12.87 13.55
CA TYR A 43 -14.29 -12.12 13.03
C TYR A 43 -13.13 -13.06 12.62
N SER A 44 -12.76 -14.01 13.48
CA SER A 44 -11.69 -14.98 13.22
C SER A 44 -11.98 -15.88 12.01
N ASN A 45 -13.26 -16.17 11.75
CA ASN A 45 -13.72 -16.96 10.62
C ASN A 45 -13.94 -16.13 9.33
N GLY A 46 -13.68 -14.83 9.37
CA GLY A 46 -13.82 -13.93 8.21
C GLY A 46 -15.21 -13.35 7.99
N TYR A 47 -16.17 -13.60 8.89
CA TYR A 47 -17.52 -13.02 8.85
C TYR A 47 -17.54 -11.59 9.44
N TYR A 48 -16.81 -10.68 8.79
CA TYR A 48 -16.53 -9.34 9.32
C TYR A 48 -17.78 -8.45 9.41
N THR A 49 -18.75 -8.60 8.51
CA THR A 49 -19.99 -7.83 8.56
C THR A 49 -20.86 -8.26 9.75
N GLU A 50 -21.02 -9.56 9.95
CA GLU A 50 -21.79 -10.17 11.03
C GLU A 50 -21.16 -9.87 12.39
N ALA A 51 -19.83 -10.05 12.49
CA ALA A 51 -19.06 -9.68 13.68
C ALA A 51 -19.29 -8.19 14.02
N ARG A 52 -19.12 -7.30 13.04
CA ARG A 52 -19.34 -5.86 13.23
C ARG A 52 -20.76 -5.53 13.66
N MET A 53 -21.78 -6.14 13.08
CA MET A 53 -23.17 -5.90 13.46
C MET A 53 -23.40 -6.26 14.93
N LEU A 54 -22.89 -7.41 15.36
CA LEU A 54 -22.99 -7.84 16.76
C LEU A 54 -22.23 -6.89 17.70
N LEU A 55 -21.01 -6.50 17.36
CA LEU A 55 -20.21 -5.55 18.14
C LEU A 55 -20.87 -4.17 18.25
N LEU A 56 -21.47 -3.67 17.18
CA LEU A 56 -22.21 -2.41 17.20
C LEU A 56 -23.43 -2.48 18.13
N THR A 57 -24.17 -3.59 18.13
CA THR A 57 -25.31 -3.75 19.07
C THR A 57 -24.85 -3.73 20.53
N MET A 58 -23.68 -4.29 20.83
CA MET A 58 -23.11 -4.25 22.18
C MET A 58 -22.60 -2.86 22.57
N PHE A 59 -22.05 -2.11 21.60
CA PHE A 59 -21.62 -0.71 21.78
C PHE A 59 -22.78 0.22 22.14
N TYR A 60 -23.90 0.13 21.43
CA TYR A 60 -25.05 1.02 21.67
C TYR A 60 -25.82 0.69 22.96
N THR A 61 -25.61 -0.49 23.54
CA THR A 61 -26.31 -0.94 24.74
C THR A 61 -25.53 -0.68 26.03
N ASN A 62 -24.20 -0.57 25.95
CA ASN A 62 -23.32 -0.40 27.10
C ASN A 62 -22.43 0.85 26.90
N GLY A 63 -22.41 1.77 27.86
CA GLY A 63 -21.61 3.01 27.79
C GLY A 63 -20.10 2.79 27.58
N ILE A 64 -19.37 3.85 27.26
CA ILE A 64 -17.95 3.83 26.85
C ILE A 64 -17.02 3.31 27.96
N SER A 65 -17.38 3.50 29.24
CA SER A 65 -16.52 3.24 30.40
C SER A 65 -16.13 1.77 30.62
N GLN A 66 -16.73 0.83 29.90
CA GLN A 66 -16.40 -0.59 30.02
C GLN A 66 -15.25 -0.98 29.09
N PRO A 67 -14.20 -1.70 29.56
CA PRO A 67 -13.05 -2.11 28.74
C PRO A 67 -13.44 -2.90 27.48
N PHE A 68 -14.51 -3.69 27.58
CA PHE A 68 -15.09 -4.43 26.47
C PHE A 68 -15.59 -3.50 25.32
N ASN A 69 -16.02 -2.27 25.63
CA ASN A 69 -16.47 -1.29 24.63
C ASN A 69 -15.29 -0.87 23.72
N ILE A 70 -14.11 -0.63 24.30
CA ILE A 70 -12.89 -0.27 23.57
C ILE A 70 -12.50 -1.39 22.58
N TYR A 71 -12.45 -2.64 23.04
CA TYR A 71 -12.13 -3.78 22.17
C TYR A 71 -13.18 -4.00 21.08
N SER A 72 -14.46 -3.76 21.39
CA SER A 72 -15.53 -3.85 20.41
C SER A 72 -15.39 -2.82 19.30
N ARG A 73 -15.14 -1.55 19.66
CA ARG A 73 -14.90 -0.47 18.70
C ARG A 73 -13.65 -0.72 17.86
N PHE A 74 -12.60 -1.23 18.49
CA PHE A 74 -11.39 -1.65 17.78
C PHE A 74 -11.72 -2.71 16.74
N LEU A 75 -12.39 -3.80 17.13
CA LEU A 75 -12.78 -4.88 16.21
C LEU A 75 -13.76 -4.42 15.13
N VAL A 76 -14.65 -3.46 15.40
CA VAL A 76 -15.49 -2.80 14.38
C VAL A 76 -14.61 -2.11 13.33
N ALA A 77 -13.62 -1.34 13.77
CA ALA A 77 -12.69 -0.66 12.86
C ALA A 77 -11.85 -1.66 12.06
N MET A 78 -11.34 -2.71 12.71
CA MET A 78 -10.59 -3.79 12.06
C MET A 78 -11.46 -4.58 11.08
N SER A 79 -12.76 -4.74 11.35
CA SER A 79 -13.70 -5.37 10.43
C SER A 79 -13.88 -4.53 9.16
N TYR A 80 -13.97 -3.20 9.29
CA TYR A 80 -13.94 -2.31 8.12
C TYR A 80 -12.62 -2.44 7.34
N ALA A 81 -11.49 -2.51 8.04
CA ALA A 81 -10.18 -2.64 7.42
C ALA A 81 -10.05 -3.93 6.61
N LYS A 82 -10.54 -5.06 7.15
CA LYS A 82 -10.56 -6.37 6.49
C LYS A 82 -11.47 -6.45 5.27
N GLU A 83 -12.49 -5.60 5.22
CA GLU A 83 -13.38 -5.44 4.05
C GLU A 83 -12.90 -4.36 3.06
N SER A 84 -11.64 -3.92 3.16
CA SER A 84 -11.05 -2.86 2.33
C SER A 84 -11.77 -1.51 2.42
N LYS A 85 -12.56 -1.27 3.47
CA LYS A 85 -13.22 0.02 3.76
C LYS A 85 -12.28 0.91 4.58
N ILE A 86 -11.08 1.13 4.06
CA ILE A 86 -9.96 1.73 4.81
C ILE A 86 -10.26 3.12 5.38
N PRO A 87 -10.87 4.07 4.63
CA PRO A 87 -11.18 5.40 5.20
C PRO A 87 -12.14 5.33 6.39
N ARG A 88 -13.07 4.36 6.40
CA ARG A 88 -13.96 4.15 7.55
C ARG A 88 -13.21 3.53 8.71
N ALA A 89 -12.32 2.58 8.46
CA ALA A 89 -11.47 1.98 9.49
C ALA A 89 -10.62 3.03 10.18
N ILE A 90 -9.88 3.85 9.41
CA ILE A 90 -9.04 4.94 9.94
C ILE A 90 -9.88 5.90 10.80
N ARG A 91 -11.04 6.37 10.30
CA ARG A 91 -11.92 7.27 11.07
C ARG A 91 -12.36 6.65 12.41
N ASN A 92 -12.71 5.36 12.42
CA ASN A 92 -13.12 4.69 13.65
C ASN A 92 -11.94 4.53 14.62
N LEU A 93 -10.75 4.23 14.12
CA LEU A 93 -9.53 4.11 14.93
C LEU A 93 -9.10 5.48 15.50
N GLU A 94 -9.13 6.55 14.71
CA GLU A 94 -8.82 7.91 15.18
C GLU A 94 -9.78 8.39 16.27
N ASN A 95 -11.07 8.12 16.11
CA ASN A 95 -12.04 8.41 17.16
C ASN A 95 -11.78 7.58 18.42
N LEU A 96 -11.43 6.29 18.25
CA LEU A 96 -11.10 5.41 19.38
C LEU A 96 -9.81 5.85 20.08
N LYS A 97 -8.79 6.28 19.33
CA LYS A 97 -7.53 6.81 19.84
C LYS A 97 -7.77 7.96 20.82
N LYS A 98 -8.55 8.97 20.40
CA LYS A 98 -8.88 10.15 21.23
C LYS A 98 -9.58 9.78 22.53
N ASP A 99 -10.50 8.82 22.47
CA ASP A 99 -11.22 8.36 23.66
C ASP A 99 -10.28 7.60 24.61
N ILE A 100 -9.42 6.73 24.07
CA ILE A 100 -8.41 6.02 24.87
C ILE A 100 -7.41 6.99 25.52
N GLU A 101 -6.94 8.01 24.80
CA GLU A 101 -6.04 9.05 25.34
C GLU A 101 -6.68 9.78 26.52
N THR A 102 -7.98 10.06 26.42
CA THR A 102 -8.74 10.72 27.48
C THR A 102 -8.80 9.83 28.74
N GLU A 103 -9.08 8.55 28.58
CA GLU A 103 -9.09 7.56 29.66
C GLU A 103 -7.70 7.28 30.26
N MET A 104 -6.63 7.41 29.47
CA MET A 104 -5.26 7.25 29.97
C MET A 104 -4.83 8.42 30.86
N ARG A 105 -5.32 9.64 30.58
CA ARG A 105 -5.00 10.85 31.37
C ARG A 105 -5.63 10.87 32.76
N THR A 106 -6.74 10.14 32.98
CA THR A 106 -7.39 10.05 34.29
C THR A 106 -6.65 9.13 35.27
N GLY A 107 -5.58 8.45 34.83
CA GLY A 107 -4.54 7.84 35.68
C GLY A 107 -4.86 6.46 36.27
N GLU A 108 -6.13 6.13 36.51
CA GLU A 108 -6.50 4.88 37.22
C GLU A 108 -6.24 3.60 36.41
N ASN A 109 -6.07 3.69 35.09
CA ASN A 109 -6.01 2.53 34.19
C ASN A 109 -4.94 2.64 33.08
N PHE A 110 -3.87 3.43 33.27
CA PHE A 110 -2.85 3.67 32.23
C PHE A 110 -2.31 2.36 31.61
N ASN A 111 -1.82 1.44 32.44
CA ASN A 111 -1.27 0.16 31.96
C ASN A 111 -2.30 -0.72 31.24
N LYS A 112 -3.59 -0.59 31.59
CA LYS A 112 -4.69 -1.35 31.00
C LYS A 112 -4.95 -0.91 29.56
N TYR A 113 -4.87 0.40 29.29
CA TYR A 113 -5.19 0.96 27.98
C TYR A 113 -3.97 1.20 27.09
N TYR A 114 -2.76 1.25 27.65
CA TYR A 114 -1.52 1.48 26.91
C TYR A 114 -1.32 0.48 25.74
N LYS A 115 -1.60 -0.82 25.97
CA LYS A 115 -1.47 -1.84 24.92
C LYS A 115 -2.39 -1.58 23.73
N ILE A 116 -3.69 -1.37 23.99
CA ILE A 116 -4.67 -1.12 22.92
C ILE A 116 -4.44 0.23 22.25
N PHE A 117 -4.01 1.25 22.99
CA PHE A 117 -3.61 2.54 22.44
C PHE A 117 -2.49 2.38 21.39
N CYS A 118 -1.46 1.62 21.74
CA CYS A 118 -0.35 1.36 20.82
C CYS A 118 -0.76 0.47 19.64
N GLU A 119 -1.60 -0.54 19.85
CA GLU A 119 -2.21 -1.30 18.75
C GLU A 119 -2.96 -0.37 17.78
N VAL A 120 -3.79 0.52 18.29
CA VAL A 120 -4.60 1.44 17.48
C VAL A 120 -3.70 2.33 16.62
N ASN A 121 -2.68 2.97 17.21
CA ASN A 121 -1.74 3.81 16.47
C ASN A 121 -0.95 3.02 15.42
N TYR A 122 -0.50 1.81 15.76
CA TYR A 122 0.15 0.90 14.83
C TYR A 122 -0.76 0.55 13.63
N GLN A 123 -2.04 0.23 13.88
CA GLN A 123 -2.99 -0.05 12.81
C GLN A 123 -3.28 1.18 11.96
N ILE A 124 -3.40 2.38 12.56
CA ILE A 124 -3.58 3.64 11.83
C ILE A 124 -2.42 3.85 10.84
N ALA A 125 -1.17 3.75 11.30
CA ALA A 125 0.00 3.89 10.45
C ALA A 125 -0.04 2.90 9.28
N LYS A 126 -0.27 1.60 9.56
CA LYS A 126 -0.38 0.59 8.50
C LYS A 126 -1.47 0.88 7.48
N LEU A 127 -2.62 1.37 7.92
CA LEU A 127 -3.72 1.71 7.02
C LEU A 127 -3.39 2.91 6.14
N TYR A 128 -2.67 3.92 6.66
CA TYR A 128 -2.17 5.02 5.82
C TYR A 128 -1.18 4.54 4.76
N PHE A 129 -0.29 3.61 5.11
CA PHE A 129 0.61 2.98 4.14
C PHE A 129 -0.17 2.26 3.03
N PHE A 130 -1.20 1.47 3.38
CA PHE A 130 -2.02 0.76 2.39
C PHE A 130 -2.84 1.68 1.48
N GLU A 131 -3.24 2.85 1.97
CA GLU A 131 -3.89 3.90 1.17
C GLU A 131 -2.89 4.72 0.34
N LYS A 132 -1.60 4.39 0.39
CA LYS A 132 -0.51 5.13 -0.25
C LYS A 132 -0.42 6.60 0.19
N LYS A 133 -0.89 6.91 1.40
CA LYS A 133 -0.76 8.23 2.02
C LYS A 133 0.53 8.28 2.82
N ILE A 134 1.65 8.42 2.11
CA ILE A 134 2.99 8.25 2.68
C ILE A 134 3.26 9.29 3.77
N ASP A 135 2.92 10.56 3.56
CA ASP A 135 3.11 11.61 4.58
C ASP A 135 2.35 11.27 5.88
N SER A 136 1.08 10.88 5.78
CA SER A 136 0.27 10.47 6.94
C SER A 136 0.79 9.20 7.61
N PHE A 137 1.39 8.29 6.85
CA PHE A 137 2.05 7.11 7.40
C PHE A 137 3.29 7.50 8.21
N ILE A 138 4.14 8.39 7.69
CA ILE A 138 5.33 8.88 8.39
C ILE A 138 4.93 9.58 9.69
N GLU A 139 3.96 10.49 9.66
CA GLU A 139 3.43 11.17 10.85
C GLU A 139 2.91 10.17 11.89
N ALA A 140 2.09 9.21 11.46
CA ALA A 140 1.54 8.19 12.36
C ALA A 140 2.61 7.26 12.93
N LYS A 141 3.67 6.97 12.16
CA LYS A 141 4.82 6.19 12.63
C LYS A 141 5.65 6.97 13.66
N GLU A 142 5.96 8.22 13.40
CA GLU A 142 6.70 9.07 14.35
C GLU A 142 5.95 9.19 15.68
N TYR A 143 4.64 9.40 15.61
CA TYR A 143 3.77 9.40 16.79
C TYR A 143 3.79 8.05 17.53
N PHE A 144 3.77 6.93 16.80
CA PHE A 144 3.92 5.61 17.42
C PHE A 144 5.29 5.45 18.09
N ASP A 145 6.38 5.86 17.43
CA ASP A 145 7.73 5.76 17.97
C ASP A 145 7.94 6.62 19.22
N SER A 146 7.23 7.76 19.36
CA SER A 146 7.31 8.62 20.55
C SER A 146 6.49 8.11 21.74
N GLU A 147 5.26 7.63 21.49
CA GLU A 147 4.34 7.26 22.57
C GLU A 147 4.46 5.78 23.00
N CYS A 148 4.86 4.90 22.09
CA CYS A 148 4.83 3.45 22.28
C CYS A 148 6.19 2.81 22.60
N LEU A 149 7.02 3.52 23.37
CA LEU A 149 8.40 3.14 23.72
C LEU A 149 8.54 1.73 24.33
N PHE A 150 7.57 1.30 25.13
CA PHE A 150 7.64 0.05 25.89
C PHE A 150 7.02 -1.14 25.16
N LEU A 151 6.45 -0.95 23.96
CA LEU A 151 5.67 -2.01 23.29
C LEU A 151 6.38 -2.69 22.13
N ASN A 152 6.12 -4.01 22.05
CA ASN A 152 6.48 -5.03 21.08
C ASN A 152 7.43 -4.64 19.92
N LYS A 153 8.69 -5.10 20.01
CA LYS A 153 9.70 -5.06 18.95
C LYS A 153 9.16 -5.47 17.57
N THR A 154 8.21 -6.40 17.51
CA THR A 154 7.59 -6.87 16.25
C THR A 154 6.87 -5.75 15.49
N MET A 155 6.09 -4.91 16.19
CA MET A 155 5.37 -3.79 15.57
C MET A 155 6.34 -2.76 15.01
N LYS A 156 7.37 -2.42 15.79
CA LYS A 156 8.41 -1.47 15.40
C LYS A 156 9.19 -1.97 14.18
N ASP A 157 9.60 -3.24 14.20
CA ASP A 157 10.27 -3.88 13.07
C ASP A 157 9.39 -3.86 11.80
N GLU A 158 8.08 -4.08 11.93
CA GLU A 158 7.14 -3.98 10.81
C GLU A 158 6.99 -2.55 10.27
N LEU A 159 6.79 -1.54 11.12
CA LEU A 159 6.66 -0.15 10.68
C LEU A 159 7.94 0.36 10.01
N ASN A 160 9.10 0.00 10.55
CA ASN A 160 10.40 0.26 9.97
C ASN A 160 10.56 -0.34 8.56
N LEU A 161 10.07 -1.57 8.37
CA LEU A 161 10.05 -2.20 7.06
C LEU A 161 9.11 -1.50 6.07
N LEU A 162 7.95 -1.03 6.53
CA LEU A 162 7.01 -0.25 5.71
C LEU A 162 7.58 1.10 5.31
N GLU A 163 8.37 1.74 6.17
CA GLU A 163 9.09 2.98 5.88
C GLU A 163 10.16 2.78 4.80
N ILE A 164 10.93 1.70 4.90
CA ILE A 164 11.89 1.35 3.83
C ILE A 164 11.13 1.09 2.52
N ALA A 165 9.98 0.40 2.58
CA ALA A 165 9.15 0.15 1.41
C ALA A 165 8.55 1.43 0.81
N SER A 166 8.16 2.42 1.62
CA SER A 166 7.64 3.70 1.12
C SER A 166 8.73 4.51 0.42
N LEU A 167 9.92 4.57 0.99
CA LEU A 167 11.07 5.25 0.37
C LEU A 167 11.44 4.60 -0.97
N ILE A 168 11.43 3.26 -1.04
CA ILE A 168 11.63 2.52 -2.30
C ILE A 168 10.52 2.83 -3.30
N TYR A 169 9.26 2.85 -2.85
CA TYR A 169 8.11 3.15 -3.71
C TYR A 169 8.23 4.53 -4.38
N GLU A 170 8.69 5.53 -3.62
CA GLU A 170 8.96 6.90 -4.08
C GLU A 170 10.29 7.06 -4.84
N MET A 171 11.03 5.96 -5.06
CA MET A 171 12.35 5.96 -5.70
C MET A 171 13.40 6.81 -4.96
N ARG A 172 13.23 7.02 -3.66
CA ARG A 172 14.19 7.71 -2.78
C ARG A 172 15.29 6.74 -2.33
N TRP A 173 16.10 6.28 -3.28
CA TRP A 173 17.06 5.19 -3.11
C TRP A 173 18.11 5.44 -2.02
N LYS A 174 18.57 6.68 -1.89
CA LYS A 174 19.55 7.08 -0.89
C LYS A 174 18.94 7.01 0.52
N ASP A 175 17.80 7.64 0.70
CA ASP A 175 17.10 7.67 1.98
C ASP A 175 16.72 6.25 2.43
N ALA A 176 16.26 5.41 1.50
CA ALA A 176 15.98 3.99 1.78
C ALA A 176 17.22 3.25 2.28
N LEU A 177 18.39 3.50 1.68
CA LEU A 177 19.65 2.87 2.06
C LEU A 177 20.15 3.37 3.41
N ASP A 178 20.09 4.68 3.64
CA ASP A 178 20.50 5.30 4.90
C ASP A 178 19.63 4.79 6.06
N ASN A 179 18.32 4.71 5.84
CA ASN A 179 17.37 4.22 6.84
C ASN A 179 17.57 2.72 7.14
N LEU A 180 17.78 1.91 6.10
CA LEU A 180 18.11 0.49 6.22
C LEU A 180 19.41 0.26 7.02
N ASN A 181 20.39 1.16 6.90
CA ASN A 181 21.67 1.09 7.60
C ASN A 181 21.54 1.48 9.08
N TYR A 182 20.80 2.53 9.38
CA TYR A 182 20.60 3.04 10.73
C TYR A 182 19.72 2.12 11.59
N GLN A 183 18.65 1.59 11.02
CA GLN A 183 17.69 0.78 11.76
C GLN A 183 18.20 -0.66 12.03
N LYS A 184 17.88 -1.17 13.23
CA LYS A 184 18.12 -2.58 13.57
C LYS A 184 17.15 -3.45 12.79
N PHE A 185 17.66 -4.20 11.82
CA PHE A 185 16.86 -5.05 10.96
C PHE A 185 17.02 -6.52 11.33
N SER A 186 15.92 -7.16 11.73
CA SER A 186 15.95 -8.54 12.23
C SER A 186 16.33 -9.57 11.15
N ASN A 187 15.92 -9.37 9.89
CA ASN A 187 16.22 -10.28 8.78
C ASN A 187 17.48 -9.85 8.00
N ARG A 188 18.66 -10.36 8.40
CA ARG A 188 19.94 -10.02 7.78
C ARG A 188 20.01 -10.34 6.28
N GLN A 189 19.41 -11.45 5.84
CA GLN A 189 19.42 -11.84 4.42
C GLN A 189 18.65 -10.83 3.56
N LEU A 190 17.44 -10.46 4.01
CA LEU A 190 16.64 -9.45 3.33
C LEU A 190 17.33 -8.07 3.33
N LYS A 191 17.92 -7.66 4.46
CA LYS A 191 18.72 -6.42 4.53
C LYS A 191 19.84 -6.40 3.51
N ASN A 192 20.63 -7.47 3.42
CA ASN A 192 21.74 -7.57 2.47
C ASN A 192 21.24 -7.52 1.02
N TYR A 193 20.14 -8.22 0.71
CA TYR A 193 19.52 -8.17 -0.61
C TYR A 193 19.10 -6.74 -0.96
N ILE A 194 18.28 -6.09 -0.13
CA ILE A 194 17.81 -4.72 -0.39
C ILE A 194 19.01 -3.77 -0.53
N SER A 195 19.96 -3.82 0.39
CA SER A 195 21.15 -2.96 0.38
C SER A 195 21.96 -3.12 -0.92
N SER A 196 22.23 -4.36 -1.34
CA SER A 196 22.95 -4.63 -2.60
C SER A 196 22.23 -4.07 -3.83
N ARG A 197 20.90 -4.20 -3.90
CA ARG A 197 20.11 -3.66 -5.01
C ARG A 197 20.09 -2.14 -5.00
N LEU A 198 19.94 -1.51 -3.83
CA LEU A 198 19.97 -0.06 -3.70
C LEU A 198 21.32 0.53 -4.14
N VAL A 199 22.43 -0.09 -3.75
CA VAL A 199 23.78 0.32 -4.17
C VAL A 199 23.97 0.16 -5.69
N GLU A 200 23.49 -0.95 -6.27
CA GLU A 200 23.53 -1.16 -7.73
C GLU A 200 22.72 -0.09 -8.49
N ILE A 201 21.54 0.28 -7.98
CA ILE A 201 20.70 1.34 -8.57
C ILE A 201 21.39 2.70 -8.49
N GLN A 202 21.98 3.06 -7.34
CA GLN A 202 22.69 4.34 -7.18
C GLN A 202 23.93 4.46 -8.07
N ASN A 203 24.59 3.34 -8.36
CA ASN A 203 25.76 3.31 -9.25
C ASN A 203 25.39 3.14 -10.73
N HIS A 204 24.09 2.96 -11.05
CA HIS A 204 23.65 2.83 -12.42
C HIS A 204 23.93 4.11 -13.21
N ARG A 205 24.37 3.95 -14.46
CA ARG A 205 24.54 5.05 -15.40
C ARG A 205 23.50 4.93 -16.49
N ASP A 206 22.64 5.93 -16.54
CA ASP A 206 21.64 6.06 -17.59
C ASP A 206 22.29 6.12 -18.97
N LYS A 207 21.64 5.48 -19.95
CA LYS A 207 22.00 5.63 -21.36
C LYS A 207 21.73 7.06 -21.80
N SER A 208 22.65 7.66 -22.57
CA SER A 208 22.49 9.02 -23.10
C SER A 208 21.37 9.10 -24.16
N PRO A 209 20.28 9.87 -23.93
CA PRO A 209 19.21 10.03 -24.92
C PRO A 209 19.69 10.78 -26.16
N LEU A 210 20.57 11.77 -25.98
CA LEU A 210 21.18 12.52 -27.09
C LEU A 210 21.98 11.59 -28.01
N PHE A 211 22.78 10.69 -27.43
CA PHE A 211 23.52 9.71 -28.22
C PHE A 211 22.58 8.77 -28.98
N GLY A 212 21.45 8.37 -28.37
CA GLY A 212 20.38 7.64 -29.06
C GLY A 212 19.82 8.39 -30.26
N GLY A 213 19.56 9.70 -30.13
CA GLY A 213 19.11 10.55 -31.23
C GLY A 213 20.15 10.68 -32.35
N ILE A 214 21.43 10.85 -32.01
CA ILE A 214 22.52 10.89 -32.99
C ILE A 214 22.61 9.58 -33.76
N LEU A 215 22.54 8.43 -33.06
CA LEU A 215 22.54 7.13 -33.70
C LEU A 215 21.35 6.97 -34.65
N SER A 216 20.18 7.51 -34.29
CA SER A 216 18.98 7.47 -35.15
C SER A 216 19.12 8.22 -36.48
N ILE A 217 20.20 8.96 -36.75
CA ILE A 217 20.51 9.42 -38.12
C ILE A 217 20.55 8.23 -39.08
N ILE A 218 21.06 7.09 -38.62
CA ILE A 218 20.85 5.82 -39.32
C ILE A 218 19.54 5.23 -38.78
N PRO A 219 18.48 5.10 -39.62
CA PRO A 219 17.18 4.64 -39.18
C PRO A 219 17.24 3.37 -38.34
N GLY A 220 16.65 3.43 -37.15
CA GLY A 220 16.54 2.31 -36.22
C GLY A 220 17.68 2.16 -35.21
N LEU A 221 18.86 2.75 -35.40
CA LEU A 221 19.99 2.52 -34.48
C LEU A 221 19.76 3.09 -33.08
N GLY A 222 19.08 4.24 -32.94
CA GLY A 222 18.73 4.78 -31.61
C GLY A 222 17.81 3.85 -30.82
N HIS A 223 16.84 3.22 -31.49
CA HIS A 223 15.98 2.21 -30.89
C HIS A 223 16.76 0.95 -30.49
N ILE A 224 17.68 0.48 -31.32
CA ILE A 224 18.54 -0.68 -31.02
C ILE A 224 19.44 -0.37 -29.83
N TYR A 225 20.03 0.83 -29.77
CA TYR A 225 20.82 1.29 -28.63
C TYR A 225 20.01 1.30 -27.33
N ALA A 226 18.73 1.69 -27.38
CA ALA A 226 17.80 1.57 -26.27
C ALA A 226 17.44 0.12 -25.90
N GLY A 227 17.81 -0.88 -26.72
CA GLY A 227 17.48 -2.29 -26.53
C GLY A 227 16.16 -2.71 -27.20
N ARG A 228 15.56 -1.84 -28.02
CA ARG A 228 14.28 -2.06 -28.72
C ARG A 228 14.52 -2.49 -30.16
N PHE A 229 15.05 -3.71 -30.32
CA PHE A 229 15.45 -4.23 -31.64
C PHE A 229 14.31 -4.25 -32.65
N ASN A 230 13.13 -4.72 -32.26
CA ASN A 230 11.97 -4.80 -33.16
C ASN A 230 11.52 -3.43 -33.67
N ASP A 231 11.59 -2.40 -32.82
CA ASP A 231 11.23 -1.04 -33.22
C ASP A 231 12.30 -0.43 -34.12
N GLY A 232 13.57 -0.72 -33.84
CA GLY A 232 14.67 -0.35 -34.72
C GLY A 232 14.54 -0.96 -36.12
N LEU A 233 14.25 -2.26 -36.21
CA LEU A 233 14.04 -2.94 -37.49
C LEU A 233 12.86 -2.35 -38.27
N ARG A 234 11.73 -2.10 -37.61
CA ARG A 234 10.56 -1.47 -38.23
C ARG A 234 10.90 -0.09 -38.78
N SER A 235 11.57 0.73 -37.97
CA SER A 235 12.00 2.07 -38.38
C SER A 235 12.91 2.00 -39.62
N PHE A 236 13.88 1.10 -39.62
CA PHE A 236 14.78 0.88 -40.75
C PHE A 236 14.01 0.51 -42.03
N LEU A 237 13.11 -0.47 -41.95
CA LEU A 237 12.33 -0.93 -43.10
C LEU A 237 11.43 0.17 -43.68
N PHE A 238 10.74 0.93 -42.82
CA PHE A 238 9.87 2.01 -43.29
C PHE A 238 10.66 3.15 -43.94
N ASN A 239 11.77 3.58 -43.33
CA ASN A 239 12.59 4.65 -43.90
C ASN A 239 13.18 4.22 -45.25
N ILE A 240 13.75 3.02 -45.37
CA ILE A 240 14.26 2.54 -46.66
C ILE A 240 13.17 2.40 -47.71
N ALA A 241 11.99 1.88 -47.34
CA ALA A 241 10.88 1.72 -48.28
C ALA A 241 10.44 3.07 -48.86
N PHE A 242 10.21 4.08 -48.01
CA PHE A 242 9.73 5.39 -48.46
C PHE A 242 10.82 6.24 -49.12
N SER A 243 12.07 6.20 -48.66
CA SER A 243 13.18 6.83 -49.39
C SER A 243 13.38 6.18 -50.77
N GLY A 244 13.26 4.85 -50.85
CA GLY A 244 13.33 4.11 -52.11
C GLY A 244 12.19 4.44 -53.09
N LEU A 245 10.95 4.53 -52.60
CA LEU A 245 9.79 4.96 -53.39
C LEU A 245 9.95 6.40 -53.89
N THR A 246 10.44 7.30 -53.03
CA THR A 246 10.70 8.70 -53.38
C THR A 246 11.75 8.78 -54.50
N ALA A 247 12.87 8.07 -54.36
CA ALA A 247 13.92 8.01 -55.39
C ALA A 247 13.42 7.40 -56.71
N TYR A 248 12.67 6.29 -56.64
CA TYR A 248 12.13 5.61 -57.82
C TYR A 248 11.18 6.52 -58.62
N THR A 249 10.22 7.14 -57.95
CA THR A 249 9.24 8.04 -58.59
C THR A 249 9.89 9.32 -59.13
N ALA A 250 10.92 9.83 -58.46
CA ALA A 250 11.72 10.95 -58.96
C ALA A 250 12.43 10.62 -60.28
N ILE A 251 13.07 9.43 -60.37
CA ILE A 251 13.73 8.94 -61.59
C ILE A 251 12.72 8.78 -62.74
N LYS A 252 11.49 8.34 -62.43
CA LYS A 252 10.39 8.22 -63.40
C LYS A 252 9.74 9.56 -63.76
N LYS A 253 10.16 10.68 -63.16
CA LYS A 253 9.58 12.03 -63.34
C LYS A 253 8.10 12.10 -62.92
N GLU A 254 7.70 11.24 -61.98
CA GLU A 254 6.36 11.23 -61.39
C GLU A 254 6.32 12.16 -60.17
N TYR A 255 6.40 13.47 -60.42
CA TYR A 255 6.64 14.47 -59.36
C TYR A 255 5.56 14.55 -58.29
N ILE A 256 4.30 14.24 -58.63
CA ILE A 256 3.20 14.18 -57.64
C ILE A 256 3.49 13.09 -56.60
N PHE A 257 3.84 11.88 -57.05
CA PHE A 257 4.16 10.77 -56.15
C PHE A 257 5.49 11.00 -55.42
N THR A 258 6.47 11.62 -56.09
CA THR A 258 7.73 12.02 -55.45
C THR A 258 7.47 12.91 -54.24
N SER A 259 6.63 13.94 -54.40
CA SER A 259 6.28 14.86 -53.30
C SER A 259 5.51 14.15 -52.18
N ILE A 260 4.57 13.28 -52.52
CA ILE A 260 3.80 12.52 -51.52
C ILE A 260 4.71 11.61 -50.70
N PHE A 261 5.53 10.78 -51.35
CA PHE A 261 6.42 9.86 -50.66
C PHE A 261 7.54 10.59 -49.92
N GLY A 262 8.07 11.68 -50.47
CA GLY A 262 9.08 12.51 -49.81
C GLY A 262 8.54 13.19 -48.54
N LEU A 263 7.30 13.68 -48.54
CA LEU A 263 6.68 14.22 -47.33
C LEU A 263 6.46 13.14 -46.26
N ILE A 264 6.01 11.94 -46.66
CA ILE A 264 5.87 10.81 -45.74
C ILE A 264 7.23 10.41 -45.16
N GLU A 265 8.25 10.31 -46.01
CA GLU A 265 9.62 9.99 -45.62
C GLU A 265 10.17 11.01 -44.63
N LEU A 266 9.99 12.30 -44.87
CA LEU A 266 10.40 13.37 -43.96
C LEU A 266 9.76 13.20 -42.56
N VAL A 267 8.46 12.88 -42.52
CA VAL A 267 7.75 12.63 -41.25
C VAL A 267 8.27 11.37 -40.57
N LEU A 268 8.47 10.27 -41.30
CA LEU A 268 8.97 9.01 -40.76
C LEU A 268 10.42 9.13 -40.25
N TYR A 269 11.27 9.84 -40.97
CA TYR A 269 12.67 10.04 -40.63
C TYR A 269 12.82 10.89 -39.38
N THR A 270 12.10 12.02 -39.31
CA THR A 270 12.06 12.86 -38.11
C THR A 270 11.49 12.10 -36.91
N SER A 271 10.41 11.34 -37.09
CA SER A 271 9.82 10.50 -36.04
C SER A 271 10.77 9.43 -35.52
N ASN A 272 11.61 8.85 -36.37
CA ASN A 272 12.64 7.89 -35.97
C ASN A 272 13.74 8.51 -35.08
N ILE A 273 14.11 9.76 -35.32
CA ILE A 273 15.10 10.47 -34.48
C ILE A 273 14.52 10.74 -33.09
N TYR A 274 13.34 11.37 -33.03
CA TYR A 274 12.66 11.61 -31.75
C TYR A 274 12.31 10.30 -31.03
N GLY A 275 11.86 9.29 -31.77
CA GLY A 275 11.56 7.96 -31.26
C GLY A 275 12.79 7.25 -30.67
N GLY A 276 13.97 7.47 -31.24
CA GLY A 276 15.23 6.94 -30.69
C GLY A 276 15.59 7.57 -29.35
N ILE A 277 15.44 8.89 -29.21
CA ILE A 277 15.65 9.61 -27.95
C ILE A 277 14.67 9.10 -26.89
N ASP A 278 13.38 9.04 -27.23
CA ASP A 278 12.33 8.61 -26.33
C ASP A 278 12.49 7.13 -25.91
N ALA A 279 12.89 6.26 -26.84
CA ALA A 279 13.22 4.87 -26.54
C ALA A 279 14.29 4.74 -25.46
N VAL A 280 15.32 5.60 -25.47
CA VAL A 280 16.37 5.61 -24.44
C VAL A 280 15.82 6.08 -23.10
N ASN A 281 15.03 7.17 -23.08
CA ASN A 281 14.38 7.65 -21.86
C ASN A 281 13.49 6.57 -21.23
N GLN A 282 12.69 5.89 -22.04
CA GLN A 282 11.86 4.78 -21.59
C GLN A 282 12.70 3.62 -21.03
N ALA A 283 13.81 3.26 -21.69
CA ALA A 283 14.69 2.20 -21.21
C ALA A 283 15.29 2.52 -19.83
N ASN A 284 15.74 3.77 -19.62
CA ASN A 284 16.26 4.21 -18.33
C ASN A 284 15.15 4.21 -17.25
N ALA A 285 13.96 4.76 -17.55
CA ALA A 285 12.84 4.76 -16.60
C ALA A 285 12.36 3.35 -16.22
N LEU A 286 12.34 2.42 -17.19
CA LEU A 286 12.00 1.02 -16.97
C LEU A 286 13.01 0.32 -16.06
N TYR A 287 14.30 0.66 -16.14
CA TYR A 287 15.32 0.13 -15.24
C TYR A 287 14.96 0.41 -13.77
N TYR A 288 14.67 1.67 -13.42
CA TYR A 288 14.32 2.04 -12.04
C TYR A 288 13.00 1.41 -11.59
N THR A 289 11.98 1.42 -12.46
CA THR A 289 10.65 0.87 -12.15
C THR A 289 10.70 -0.64 -11.91
N LYS A 290 11.42 -1.38 -12.76
CA LYS A 290 11.59 -2.84 -12.58
C LYS A 290 12.32 -3.17 -11.29
N ASN A 291 13.40 -2.44 -11.02
CA ASN A 291 14.18 -2.61 -9.78
C ASN A 291 13.35 -2.32 -8.53
N ARG A 292 12.58 -1.22 -8.53
CA ARG A 292 11.62 -0.90 -7.47
C ARG A 292 10.71 -2.10 -7.19
N ASP A 293 10.04 -2.59 -8.23
CA ASP A 293 9.02 -3.62 -8.12
C ASP A 293 9.63 -4.96 -7.67
N ASP A 294 10.82 -5.30 -8.16
CA ASP A 294 11.54 -6.51 -7.78
C ASP A 294 12.00 -6.49 -6.31
N ILE A 295 12.37 -5.31 -5.78
CA ILE A 295 12.66 -5.15 -4.35
C ILE A 295 11.37 -5.24 -3.53
N LEU A 296 10.32 -4.49 -3.89
CA LEU A 296 9.06 -4.46 -3.15
C LEU A 296 8.40 -5.84 -3.07
N LYS A 297 8.48 -6.67 -4.12
CA LYS A 297 8.00 -8.07 -4.11
C LYS A 297 8.69 -8.96 -3.08
N LYS A 298 9.92 -8.62 -2.67
CA LYS A 298 10.70 -9.38 -1.67
C LYS A 298 10.47 -8.88 -0.24
N ILE A 299 9.92 -7.69 -0.07
CA ILE A 299 9.60 -7.15 1.24
C ILE A 299 8.32 -7.83 1.77
N PRO A 300 8.38 -8.55 2.90
CA PRO A 300 7.22 -9.20 3.47
C PRO A 300 6.29 -8.16 4.11
N ILE A 301 5.38 -7.61 3.32
CA ILE A 301 4.33 -6.73 3.81
C ILE A 301 3.25 -7.60 4.46
N SER A 302 3.20 -7.59 5.79
CA SER A 302 2.20 -8.35 6.53
C SER A 302 0.79 -7.81 6.23
N ARG A 303 -0.19 -8.70 6.12
CA ARG A 303 -1.59 -8.29 6.02
C ARG A 303 -2.02 -7.59 7.31
N ILE A 304 -3.13 -6.87 7.28
CA ILE A 304 -3.75 -6.31 8.49
C ILE A 304 -4.00 -7.44 9.49
N HIS A 305 -3.43 -7.37 10.69
CA HIS A 305 -3.52 -8.37 11.74
C HIS A 305 -3.29 -7.72 13.12
N ILE A 306 -3.83 -8.34 14.17
CA ILE A 306 -3.79 -7.80 15.54
C ILE A 306 -2.66 -8.48 16.32
N ILE A 307 -1.82 -7.70 17.02
CA ILE A 307 -0.62 -8.22 17.70
C ILE A 307 -0.73 -8.15 19.22
N SER A 308 -0.74 -6.94 19.80
CA SER A 308 -0.49 -6.69 21.22
C SER A 308 -1.67 -7.03 22.12
N VAL A 309 -2.88 -6.91 21.60
CA VAL A 309 -4.14 -7.16 22.32
C VAL A 309 -4.80 -8.47 21.95
N ARG A 310 -4.09 -9.33 21.20
CA ARG A 310 -4.64 -10.57 20.64
C ARG A 310 -5.16 -11.51 21.72
N LYS A 311 -4.43 -11.64 22.84
CA LYS A 311 -4.84 -12.51 23.95
C LYS A 311 -6.05 -11.95 24.69
N GLU A 312 -6.07 -10.63 24.90
CA GLU A 312 -7.12 -9.89 25.60
C GLU A 312 -8.47 -9.99 24.88
N ILE A 313 -8.47 -10.14 23.56
CA ILE A 313 -9.69 -10.29 22.75
C ILE A 313 -10.02 -11.74 22.39
N GLY A 314 -9.24 -12.73 22.82
CA GLY A 314 -9.49 -14.15 22.53
C GLY A 314 -9.25 -14.58 21.08
N LEU A 315 -8.28 -13.97 20.38
CA LEU A 315 -7.92 -14.29 18.98
C LEU A 315 -6.66 -15.14 18.83
#